data_AF-A0A1I8AZ48-F1
#
_entry.id   AF-A0A1I8AZ48-F1
#
_cell.length_a   1.000
_cell.length_b   1.000
_cell.length_c   1.000
_cell.angle_alpha   90.00
_cell.angle_beta   90.00
_cell.angle_gamma   90.00
#
_symmetry.space_group_name_H-M   'P 1'
#
loop_
_entity.id
_entity.type
_entity.pdbx_description
1 polymer ?
#
loop_
_entity_poly.entity_id
_entity_poly.type
_entity_poly.pdbx_seq_one_letter_code
_entity_poly.pdbx_strand_id
1 'polypeptide(L)'
;MNDQLMEKFIETDYSNMINYIKFDSCSWPIFNLSERLKFIETRQIFIGLEPELLSHYQLTNKHSPKVKFSISYVERNELICYFEIKQIDK
;
A
#
# COMPACT_ATOMS: atom_id res chain seq x y z
N MET A 1 17.02 -5.06 -0.42
CA MET A 1 16.80 -5.76 0.87
C MET A 1 15.41 -5.48 1.46
N ASN A 2 14.81 -4.30 1.22
CA ASN A 2 13.44 -3.98 1.67
C ASN A 2 12.33 -4.65 0.84
N ASP A 3 12.54 -4.87 -0.46
CA ASP A 3 11.50 -5.44 -1.34
C ASP A 3 11.08 -6.84 -0.91
N GLN A 4 12.03 -7.70 -0.54
CA GLN A 4 11.75 -9.06 -0.05
C GLN A 4 10.96 -9.10 1.27
N LEU A 5 11.16 -8.11 2.14
CA LEU A 5 10.43 -8.01 3.40
C LEU A 5 8.97 -7.63 3.13
N MET A 6 8.73 -6.68 2.22
CA MET A 6 7.40 -6.29 1.78
C MET A 6 6.67 -7.45 1.08
N GLU A 7 7.36 -8.18 0.21
CA GLU A 7 6.81 -9.33 -0.50
C GLU A 7 6.38 -10.45 0.46
N LYS A 8 7.23 -10.83 1.41
CA LYS A 8 6.88 -11.80 2.47
C LYS A 8 5.69 -11.32 3.31
N PHE A 9 5.57 -10.01 3.50
CA PHE A 9 4.50 -9.43 4.28
C PHE A 9 3.14 -9.55 3.57
N ILE A 10 3.12 -9.44 2.25
CA ILE A 10 1.92 -9.61 1.42
C ILE A 10 1.48 -11.09 1.34
N GLU A 11 2.43 -12.02 1.35
CA GLU A 11 2.16 -13.46 1.18
C GLU A 11 1.72 -14.19 2.46
N THR A 12 2.00 -13.62 3.63
CA THR A 12 1.67 -14.26 4.91
C THR A 12 0.22 -13.96 5.29
N ASP A 13 -0.52 -14.97 5.77
CA ASP A 13 -1.90 -14.78 6.22
C ASP A 13 -1.96 -13.98 7.54
N TYR A 14 -2.03 -12.65 7.42
CA TYR A 14 -2.17 -11.73 8.54
C TYR A 14 -3.63 -11.31 8.80
N SER A 15 -4.61 -12.05 8.28
CA SER A 15 -6.04 -11.75 8.45
C SER A 15 -6.47 -11.53 9.92
N ASN A 16 -5.72 -12.09 10.87
CA ASN A 16 -5.96 -11.94 12.31
C ASN A 16 -5.03 -10.93 13.02
N MET A 17 -3.98 -10.42 12.36
CA MET A 17 -2.94 -9.59 12.99
C MET A 17 -2.93 -8.14 12.49
N ILE A 18 -3.34 -7.89 11.25
CA ILE A 18 -3.18 -6.57 10.63
C ILE A 18 -4.54 -5.99 10.29
N ASN A 19 -5.07 -5.17 11.19
CA ASN A 19 -6.23 -4.34 10.88
C ASN A 19 -5.80 -3.05 10.15
N TYR A 20 -4.63 -2.51 10.51
CA TYR A 20 -4.15 -1.21 10.07
C TYR A 20 -2.64 -1.06 10.31
N ILE A 21 -1.88 -0.68 9.28
CA ILE A 21 -0.50 -0.24 9.39
C ILE A 21 -0.33 1.03 8.58
N LYS A 22 0.42 1.98 9.14
CA LYS A 22 0.68 3.28 8.56
C LYS A 22 2.13 3.66 8.78
N PHE A 23 2.76 4.20 7.75
CA PHE A 23 4.07 4.81 7.83
C PHE A 23 4.00 6.22 7.24
N ASP A 24 4.26 7.19 8.10
CA ASP A 24 4.38 8.60 7.74
C ASP A 24 5.86 8.97 7.52
N SER A 25 6.11 9.97 6.68
CA SER A 25 7.44 10.56 6.46
C SER A 25 8.53 9.55 6.06
N CYS A 26 8.17 8.56 5.24
CA CYS A 26 9.11 7.59 4.71
C CYS A 26 9.94 8.14 3.56
N SER A 27 10.99 7.40 3.18
CA SER A 27 11.78 7.68 1.98
C SER A 27 12.10 6.36 1.32
N TRP A 28 11.04 5.68 0.86
CA TRP A 28 11.17 4.37 0.25
C TRP A 28 11.21 4.49 -1.28
N PRO A 29 11.96 3.60 -1.96
CA PRO A 29 11.87 3.47 -3.40
C PRO A 29 10.43 3.16 -3.80
N ILE A 30 9.99 3.69 -4.96
CA ILE A 30 8.73 3.27 -5.56
C ILE A 30 8.84 1.79 -5.93
N PHE A 31 7.86 0.99 -5.50
CA PHE A 31 7.75 -0.42 -5.87
C PHE A 31 6.51 -0.65 -6.72
N ASN A 32 6.63 -1.54 -7.70
CA ASN A 32 5.54 -1.81 -8.63
C ASN A 32 4.53 -2.79 -8.03
N LEU A 33 3.43 -2.27 -7.49
CA LEU A 33 2.33 -3.08 -6.97
C LEU A 33 1.38 -3.63 -8.05
N SER A 34 1.44 -3.10 -9.28
CA SER A 34 0.45 -3.37 -10.32
C SER A 34 0.44 -4.82 -10.81
N GLU A 35 1.54 -5.55 -10.65
CA GLU A 35 1.62 -6.97 -11.07
C GLU A 35 0.84 -7.91 -10.14
N ARG A 36 0.59 -7.50 -8.89
CA ARG A 36 0.03 -8.39 -7.85
C ARG A 36 -1.23 -7.86 -7.19
N LEU A 37 -1.48 -6.56 -7.29
CA LEU A 37 -2.64 -5.90 -6.68
C LEU A 37 -3.64 -5.43 -7.72
N LYS A 38 -4.91 -5.39 -7.32
CA LYS A 38 -5.93 -4.73 -8.13
C LYS A 38 -5.75 -3.22 -7.99
N PHE A 39 -5.32 -2.56 -9.04
CA PHE A 39 -5.31 -1.11 -9.12
C PHE A 39 -6.74 -0.55 -9.03
N ILE A 40 -6.95 0.49 -8.23
CA ILE A 40 -8.24 1.17 -8.09
C ILE A 40 -8.18 2.53 -8.75
N GLU A 41 -7.28 3.41 -8.28
CA GLU A 41 -7.10 4.75 -8.83
C GLU A 41 -5.73 5.33 -8.49
N THR A 42 -5.32 6.32 -9.26
CA THR A 42 -4.27 7.28 -8.91
C THR A 42 -4.86 8.66 -9.08
N ARG A 43 -4.63 9.54 -8.11
CA ARG A 43 -5.07 10.94 -8.18
C ARG A 43 -3.99 11.87 -7.66
N GLN A 44 -3.92 13.05 -8.25
CA GLN A 44 -3.06 14.11 -7.77
C GLN A 44 -3.71 14.72 -6.52
N ILE A 45 -2.93 14.82 -5.45
CA ILE A 45 -3.33 15.49 -4.20
C ILE A 45 -2.37 16.63 -3.91
N PHE A 46 -2.80 17.57 -3.07
CA PHE A 46 -1.95 18.66 -2.61
C PHE A 46 -1.75 18.51 -1.10
N ILE A 47 -0.56 18.05 -0.71
CA ILE A 47 -0.12 18.07 0.68
C ILE A 47 0.97 19.15 0.77
N GLY A 48 0.58 20.37 1.15
CA GLY A 48 1.47 21.53 1.17
C GLY A 48 1.51 22.29 -0.16
N LEU A 49 2.71 22.61 -0.64
CA LEU A 49 2.93 23.49 -1.80
C LEU A 49 3.19 22.73 -3.11
N GLU A 50 3.56 21.45 -3.03
CA GLU A 50 3.86 20.63 -4.21
C GLU A 50 2.74 19.61 -4.45
N PRO A 51 2.40 19.32 -5.71
CA PRO A 51 1.49 18.24 -6.01
C PRO A 51 2.16 16.89 -5.73
N GLU A 52 1.40 15.97 -5.15
CA GLU A 52 1.81 14.61 -4.85
C GLU A 52 0.87 13.61 -5.53
N LEU A 53 1.35 12.39 -5.79
CA LEU A 53 0.54 11.34 -6.41
C LEU A 53 0.10 10.34 -5.36
N LEU A 54 -1.20 10.27 -5.10
CA LEU A 54 -1.79 9.23 -4.26
C LEU A 54 -2.27 8.10 -5.14
N SER A 55 -1.72 6.91 -4.91
CA SER A 55 -2.16 5.68 -5.57
C SER A 55 -2.90 4.78 -4.58
N HIS A 56 -3.98 4.16 -5.05
CA HIS A 56 -4.85 3.28 -4.28
C HIS A 56 -4.97 1.93 -4.96
N TYR A 57 -4.77 0.88 -4.18
CA TYR A 57 -4.79 -0.52 -4.60
C TYR A 57 -5.62 -1.35 -3.64
N GLN A 58 -6.07 -2.50 -4.11
CA GLN A 58 -6.73 -3.51 -3.30
C GLN A 58 -5.98 -4.84 -3.42
N LEU A 59 -5.74 -5.46 -2.27
CA LEU A 59 -5.18 -6.79 -2.13
C LEU A 59 -6.25 -7.73 -1.59
N THR A 60 -6.46 -8.86 -2.26
CA THR A 60 -7.28 -9.97 -1.74
C THR A 60 -6.36 -11.00 -1.12
N ASN A 61 -6.62 -11.40 0.13
CA ASN A 61 -5.84 -12.44 0.79
C ASN A 61 -6.05 -13.78 0.06
N LYS A 62 -4.95 -14.40 -0.38
CA LYS A 62 -4.98 -15.67 -1.14
C LYS A 62 -5.52 -16.84 -0.31
N HIS A 63 -5.25 -16.86 0.99
CA HIS A 63 -5.65 -17.92 1.92
C HIS A 63 -7.06 -17.69 2.48
N SER A 64 -7.49 -16.43 2.58
CA SER A 64 -8.79 -16.02 3.09
C SER A 64 -9.44 -14.98 2.17
N PRO A 65 -10.04 -15.38 1.02
CA PRO A 65 -10.55 -14.43 0.01
C PRO A 65 -11.63 -13.45 0.47
N LYS A 66 -12.27 -13.71 1.62
CA LYS A 66 -13.21 -12.78 2.27
C LYS A 66 -12.50 -11.56 2.86
N VAL A 67 -11.23 -11.72 3.22
CA VAL A 67 -10.39 -10.67 3.77
C VAL A 67 -9.72 -9.91 2.64
N LYS A 68 -9.99 -8.60 2.59
CA LYS A 68 -9.38 -7.68 1.64
C LYS A 68 -8.68 -6.56 2.38
N PHE A 69 -7.62 -6.06 1.77
CA PHE A 69 -6.88 -4.90 2.23
C PHE A 69 -6.95 -3.79 1.17
N SER A 70 -7.15 -2.57 1.64
CA SER A 70 -6.82 -1.36 0.89
C SER A 70 -5.36 -1.03 1.16
N ILE A 71 -4.63 -0.70 0.10
CA ILE A 71 -3.27 -0.19 0.17
C ILE A 71 -3.27 1.18 -0.49
N SER A 72 -2.72 2.18 0.20
CA SER A 72 -2.58 3.52 -0.34
C SER A 72 -1.20 4.06 -0.05
N TYR A 73 -0.63 4.78 -1.00
CA TYR A 73 0.68 5.40 -0.81
C TYR A 73 0.81 6.68 -1.61
N VAL A 74 1.64 7.59 -1.10
CA VAL A 74 1.88 8.90 -1.73
C VAL A 74 3.31 8.96 -2.23
N GLU A 75 3.44 9.35 -3.49
CA GLU A 75 4.72 9.58 -4.16
C GLU A 75 5.04 11.07 -4.20
N ARG A 76 6.28 11.41 -3.82
CA ARG A 76 6.89 12.73 -3.96
C ARG A 76 8.35 12.57 -4.33
N ASN A 77 8.80 13.27 -5.36
CA ASN A 77 10.19 13.23 -5.83
C ASN A 77 10.70 11.79 -6.06
N GLU A 78 9.89 10.97 -6.73
CA GLU A 78 10.20 9.56 -7.06
C GLU A 78 10.37 8.64 -5.83
N LEU A 79 9.91 9.08 -4.65
CA LEU A 79 9.95 8.31 -3.42
C LEU A 79 8.56 8.21 -2.80
N ILE A 80 8.31 7.11 -2.11
CA ILE A 80 7.12 6.94 -1.29
C ILE A 80 7.35 7.63 0.06
N CYS A 81 6.59 8.69 0.32
CA CYS A 81 6.65 9.48 1.55
C CYS A 81 5.57 9.07 2.57
N TYR A 82 4.53 8.39 2.11
CA TYR A 82 3.43 7.89 2.92
C TYR A 82 3.03 6.51 2.42
N PHE A 83 2.79 5.56 3.33
CA PHE A 83 2.25 4.26 3.00
C PHE A 83 1.25 3.81 4.06
N GLU A 84 0.12 3.27 3.63
CA GLU A 84 -0.92 2.74 4.49
C GLU A 84 -1.45 1.43 3.91
N ILE A 85 -1.67 0.45 4.80
CA ILE A 85 -2.43 -0.76 4.51
C ILE A 85 -3.50 -0.94 5.58
N LYS A 86 -4.74 -1.16 5.14
CA LYS A 86 -5.92 -1.28 6.01
C LYS A 86 -6.79 -2.43 5.56
N GLN A 87 -7.25 -3.26 6.50
CA GLN A 87 -8.27 -4.26 6.19
C GLN A 87 -9.63 -3.57 5.99
N ILE A 88 -10.34 -3.91 4.91
CA ILE A 88 -11.62 -3.27 4.53
C ILE A 88 -12.83 -4.20 4.62
N ASP A 89 -12.65 -5.53 4.61
CA ASP A 89 -13.72 -6.53 4.74
C ASP A 89 -13.31 -7.66 5.72
N LYS A 90 -14.26 -8.18 6.52
CA LYS A 90 -14.14 -9.37 7.40
C LYS A 90 -15.23 -10.39 7.09
#